data_AF-X1DRQ1-F1
#
_entry.id   AF-X1DRQ1-F1
#
_cell.length_a   1.000
_cell.length_b   1.000
_cell.length_c   1.000
_cell.angle_alpha   90.00
_cell.angle_beta   90.00
_cell.angle_gamma   90.00
#
_symmetry.space_group_name_H-M   'P 1'
#
loop_
_entity.id
_entity.type
_entity.pdbx_description
1 polymer ?
#
loop_
_entity_poly.entity_id
_entity_poly.type
_entity_poly.pdbx_seq_one_letter_code
_entity_poly.pdbx_strand_id
1 'polypeptide(L)'
;YHSKKLAEVGDALNLRLVYGFVPKEGSLEKIIEKRAYEVAKEIVMRTSHTMKLEDQENTKERLQKAIQDRAEKIKQEMPKYLWD
;
A
#
# COMPACT_ATOMS: atom_id res chain seq x y z
N TYR A 1 19.23 21.88 8.93
CA TYR A 1 20.55 22.53 8.80
C TYR A 1 21.64 21.61 8.24
N HIS A 2 21.76 20.34 8.66
CA HIS A 2 22.82 19.43 8.18
C HIS A 2 22.76 19.06 6.69
N SER A 3 21.56 18.91 6.12
CA SER A 3 21.38 18.56 4.69
C SER A 3 21.85 19.66 3.73
N LYS A 4 21.74 20.93 4.12
CA LYS A 4 22.09 22.08 3.27
C LYS A 4 23.61 22.17 3.01
N LYS A 5 24.41 21.98 4.06
CA LYS A 5 25.89 21.95 3.95
C LYS A 5 26.40 20.78 3.11
N LEU A 6 25.73 19.64 3.16
CA LEU A 6 26.12 18.45 2.40
C LEU A 6 25.81 18.62 0.90
N ALA A 7 24.69 19.27 0.56
CA ALA A 7 24.36 19.62 -0.81
C ALA A 7 25.37 20.63 -1.38
N GLU A 8 25.73 21.67 -0.61
CA GLU A 8 26.72 22.68 -1.00
C GLU A 8 28.11 22.08 -1.28
N VAL A 9 28.55 21.10 -0.47
CA VAL A 9 29.79 20.35 -0.73
C VAL A 9 29.69 19.50 -2.00
N GLY A 10 28.53 18.88 -2.25
CA GLY A 10 28.27 18.16 -3.49
C GLY A 10 28.40 19.05 -4.71
N ASP A 11 27.74 20.21 -4.71
CA ASP A 11 27.79 21.18 -5.81
C ASP A 11 29.22 21.68 -6.07
N ALA A 12 29.99 21.96 -5.01
CA ALA A 12 31.40 22.36 -5.12
C ALA A 12 32.30 21.30 -5.76
N LEU A 13 31.90 20.02 -5.68
CA LEU A 13 32.61 18.88 -6.28
C LEU A 13 31.98 18.42 -7.60
N ASN A 14 31.02 19.17 -8.15
CA ASN A 14 30.24 18.81 -9.34
C ASN A 14 29.44 17.49 -9.17
N LEU A 15 28.88 17.27 -7.97
CA LEU A 15 28.08 16.10 -7.59
C LEU A 15 26.66 16.54 -7.15
N ARG A 16 25.63 15.72 -7.45
CA ARG A 16 24.25 15.99 -7.02
C ARG A 16 23.86 15.11 -5.84
N LEU A 17 23.41 15.72 -4.75
CA LEU A 17 22.84 15.00 -3.61
C LEU A 17 21.40 14.58 -3.92
N VAL A 18 21.12 13.27 -3.94
CA VAL A 18 19.78 12.70 -4.16
C VAL A 18 19.34 11.95 -2.90
N TYR A 19 18.19 12.32 -2.34
CA TYR A 19 17.55 11.61 -1.23
C TYR A 19 16.45 10.69 -1.76
N GLY A 20 16.42 9.45 -1.27
CA GLY A 20 15.39 8.49 -1.62
C GLY A 20 15.27 7.41 -0.55
N PHE A 21 14.06 6.84 -0.42
CA PHE A 21 13.83 5.64 0.35
C PHE A 21 13.86 4.44 -0.59
N VAL A 22 14.63 3.43 -0.23
CA VAL A 22 14.60 2.12 -0.88
C VAL A 22 13.92 1.12 0.05
N PRO A 23 13.09 0.20 -0.47
CA PRO A 23 12.52 -0.89 0.34
C PRO A 23 13.62 -1.64 1.09
N LYS A 24 13.43 -1.85 2.40
CA LYS A 24 14.37 -2.65 3.20
C LYS A 24 14.43 -4.10 2.71
N GLU A 25 13.30 -4.61 2.23
CA GLU A 25 13.14 -5.95 1.68
C GLU A 25 12.12 -5.92 0.54
N GLY A 26 12.37 -6.72 -0.50
CA GLY A 26 11.47 -6.82 -1.66
C GLY A 26 11.47 -5.59 -2.56
N SER A 27 10.33 -5.31 -3.19
CA SER A 27 10.15 -4.19 -4.10
C SER A 27 9.03 -3.28 -3.62
N LEU A 28 8.96 -2.06 -4.16
CA LEU A 28 7.89 -1.12 -3.86
C LEU A 28 6.53 -1.72 -4.21
N GLU A 29 6.45 -2.49 -5.30
CA GLU A 29 5.25 -3.19 -5.74
C GLU A 29 4.75 -4.18 -4.67
N LYS A 30 5.66 -4.91 -4.00
CA LYS A 30 5.29 -5.80 -2.90
C LYS A 30 4.73 -5.05 -1.69
N ILE A 31 5.26 -3.86 -1.40
CA ILE A 31 4.74 -2.99 -0.34
C ILE A 31 3.32 -2.53 -0.70
N ILE A 32 3.14 -2.06 -1.93
CA ILE A 32 1.84 -1.62 -2.45
C ILE A 32 0.82 -2.75 -2.40
N GLU A 33 1.19 -3.95 -2.86
CA GLU A 33 0.33 -5.13 -2.88
C GLU A 33 -0.13 -5.53 -1.49
N LYS A 34 0.81 -5.62 -0.55
CA LYS A 34 0.50 -5.95 0.84
C LYS A 34 -0.46 -4.93 1.46
N ARG A 35 -0.18 -3.63 1.28
CA ARG A 35 -0.98 -2.57 1.88
C ARG A 35 -2.36 -2.45 1.24
N ALA A 36 -2.47 -2.60 -0.07
CA ALA A 36 -3.75 -2.62 -0.76
C ALA A 36 -4.64 -3.77 -0.30
N TYR A 37 -4.07 -4.96 -0.05
CA TYR A 37 -4.79 -6.09 0.51
C TYR A 37 -5.28 -5.84 1.94
N GLU A 38 -4.43 -5.26 2.79
CA GLU A 38 -4.79 -4.92 4.18
C GLU A 38 -5.95 -3.92 4.25
N VAL A 39 -5.87 -2.84 3.47
CA VAL A 39 -6.92 -1.81 3.38
C VAL A 39 -8.20 -2.39 2.78
N ALA A 40 -8.10 -3.18 1.71
CA ALA A 40 -9.26 -3.85 1.11
C ALA A 40 -9.96 -4.77 2.10
N LYS A 41 -9.20 -5.54 2.88
CA LYS A 41 -9.72 -6.42 3.93
C LYS A 41 -10.49 -5.62 4.98
N GLU A 42 -9.93 -4.50 5.45
CA GLU A 42 -10.61 -3.66 6.43
C GLU A 42 -11.94 -3.10 5.89
N ILE A 43 -11.94 -2.60 4.65
CA ILE A 43 -13.14 -2.07 3.99
C ILE A 43 -14.22 -3.16 3.87
N VAL A 44 -13.86 -4.31 3.32
CA VAL A 44 -14.80 -5.42 3.08
C VAL A 44 -15.37 -5.91 4.42
N MET A 45 -14.52 -6.11 5.43
CA MET A 45 -14.95 -6.58 6.75
C MET A 45 -15.87 -5.59 7.47
N ARG A 46 -15.65 -4.28 7.33
CA ARG A 46 -16.57 -3.25 7.85
C ARG A 46 -17.94 -3.33 7.18
N THR A 47 -17.97 -3.58 5.87
CA THR A 47 -19.22 -3.67 5.11
C THR A 47 -19.93 -5.02 5.24
N SER A 48 -19.23 -6.10 5.62
CA SER A 48 -19.78 -7.46 5.69
C SER A 48 -20.52 -7.79 6.99
N HIS A 49 -20.75 -6.80 7.86
CA HIS A 49 -21.33 -7.00 9.21
C HIS A 49 -22.75 -7.62 9.23
N THR A 50 -23.40 -7.73 8.07
CA THR A 50 -24.75 -8.30 7.87
C THR A 50 -24.79 -9.72 7.28
N MET A 51 -23.66 -10.31 6.89
CA MET A 51 -23.63 -11.59 6.14
C MET A 51 -23.63 -12.87 7.01
N LYS A 52 -24.14 -12.80 8.25
CA LYS A 52 -24.00 -13.90 9.25
C LYS A 52 -24.99 -15.07 9.06
N LEU A 53 -25.90 -14.99 8.09
CA LEU A 53 -27.06 -15.89 7.95
C LEU A 53 -27.08 -16.73 6.65
N GLU A 54 -26.09 -16.57 5.76
CA GLU A 54 -25.95 -17.40 4.55
C GLU A 54 -24.87 -18.49 4.73
N ASP A 55 -25.01 -19.59 4.01
CA ASP A 55 -24.19 -20.81 4.08
C ASP A 55 -22.67 -20.48 4.18
N GLN A 56 -22.01 -21.01 5.21
CA GLN A 56 -20.74 -20.46 5.72
C GLN A 56 -19.54 -20.67 4.79
N GLU A 57 -19.55 -21.71 3.94
CA GLU A 57 -18.45 -21.96 3.00
C GLU A 57 -18.46 -21.00 1.81
N ASN A 58 -19.62 -20.81 1.15
CA ASN A 58 -19.77 -19.88 0.03
C ASN A 58 -19.46 -18.42 0.45
N THR A 59 -19.79 -18.08 1.70
CA THR A 59 -19.53 -16.74 2.25
C THR A 59 -18.04 -16.43 2.37
N LYS A 60 -17.18 -17.42 2.70
CA LYS A 60 -15.73 -17.21 2.82
C LYS A 60 -15.09 -16.95 1.46
N GLU A 61 -15.43 -17.74 0.46
CA GLU A 61 -14.90 -17.56 -0.91
C GLU A 61 -15.35 -16.23 -1.51
N ARG A 62 -16.62 -15.85 -1.32
CA ARG A 62 -17.14 -14.55 -1.74
C ARG A 62 -16.44 -13.39 -1.05
N LEU A 63 -16.17 -13.49 0.25
CA LEU A 63 -15.43 -12.47 0.99
C LEU A 63 -14.00 -12.34 0.48
N GLN A 64 -13.30 -13.47 0.30
CA GLN A 64 -11.93 -13.46 -0.19
C GLN A 64 -11.84 -12.86 -1.60
N LYS A 65 -12.78 -13.19 -2.48
CA LYS A 65 -12.90 -12.60 -3.81
C LYS A 65 -13.18 -11.10 -3.75
N ALA A 66 -14.10 -10.65 -2.89
CA ALA A 66 -14.38 -9.22 -2.71
C ALA A 66 -13.16 -8.45 -2.20
N ILE A 67 -12.35 -9.05 -1.31
CA ILE A 67 -11.09 -8.46 -0.85
C ILE A 67 -10.09 -8.35 -2.00
N GLN A 68 -9.90 -9.40 -2.79
CA GLN A 68 -9.00 -9.38 -3.94
C GLN A 68 -9.41 -8.34 -4.98
N ASP A 69 -10.68 -8.33 -5.39
CA ASP A 69 -11.21 -7.37 -6.36
C ASP A 69 -11.05 -5.92 -5.88
N ARG A 70 -11.25 -5.69 -4.57
CA ARG A 70 -11.07 -4.37 -3.96
C ARG A 70 -9.60 -3.99 -3.88
N ALA A 71 -8.71 -4.91 -3.54
CA ALA A 71 -7.27 -4.68 -3.49
C ALA A 71 -6.73 -4.34 -4.89
N GLU A 72 -7.18 -5.03 -5.94
CA GLU A 72 -6.80 -4.75 -7.33
C GLU A 72 -7.18 -3.32 -7.73
N LYS A 73 -8.41 -2.88 -7.39
CA LYS A 73 -8.84 -1.49 -7.62
C LYS A 73 -7.98 -0.47 -6.88
N ILE A 74 -7.66 -0.73 -5.60
CA ILE A 74 -6.82 0.16 -4.81
C ILE A 74 -5.41 0.26 -5.40
N LYS A 75 -4.84 -0.85 -5.88
CA LYS A 75 -3.53 -0.86 -6.58
C LYS A 75 -3.56 -0.01 -7.85
N GLN A 76 -4.64 -0.09 -8.63
CA GLN A 76 -4.79 0.65 -9.88
C GLN A 76 -5.03 2.15 -9.65
N GLU A 77 -5.88 2.49 -8.68
CA GLU A 77 -6.26 3.87 -8.40
C GLU A 77 -5.20 4.62 -7.56
N MET A 78 -4.37 3.88 -6.80
CA MET A 78 -3.39 4.40 -5.84
C MET A 78 -3.91 5.59 -5.01
N PRO A 79 -5.06 5.42 -4.33
CA PRO A 79 -5.70 6.50 -3.61
C PRO A 79 -4.85 6.92 -2.40
N LYS A 80 -5.00 8.16 -1.92
CA LYS A 80 -4.22 8.68 -0.78
C LYS A 80 -4.32 7.80 0.48
N TYR A 81 -5.52 7.29 0.76
CA TYR A 81 -5.78 6.42 1.91
C TYR A 81 -5.06 5.07 1.85
N LEU A 82 -4.44 4.70 0.72
CA LEU A 82 -3.53 3.56 0.68
C LEU A 82 -2.33 3.79 1.60
N TRP A 83 -1.93 5.05 1.82
CA TRP A 83 -0.72 5.44 2.56
C TRP A 83 -0.99 6.00 3.95
N ASP A 84 -2.25 6.30 4.27
CA ASP A 84 -2.72 6.70 5.61
C ASP A 84 -2.58 5.52 6.59
#